data_AF-A0A1H6FSR4-F1
#
_entry.id   AF-A0A1H6FSR4-F1
#
_cell.length_a   1.000
_cell.length_b   1.000
_cell.length_c   1.000
_cell.angle_alpha   90.00
_cell.angle_beta   90.00
_cell.angle_gamma   90.00
#
_symmetry.space_group_name_H-M   'P 1'
#
loop_
_entity.id
_entity.type
_entity.pdbx_description
1 polymer ?
#
loop_
_entity_poly.entity_id
_entity_poly.type
_entity_poly.pdbx_seq_one_letter_code
_entity_poly.pdbx_strand_id
1 'polypeptide(L)'
;MIRRISSYLETDAEKLEHIVHLEKSWSILGPLREINFQFRFCNPYEDRDYCPEASAQRNFDRLINAGFEARRYEGDGGHHVTVSTHIEPSLEKINAIEKQLDDLIDDDYFYYDGWSYPDLLEIRFWPTSRTANLRSNFNAAINRGRVLFGERLLKDPLGTTSDVNFQMVPSKFLRLAEKRRPRDPQPTASAFSQWIYSLYADAWGNEQDRERGKETEKAVWELRQQAETSLDPSLLRKKFQGWTLVHNGLHLERNMDTGYFTIASLEVGGTPLRASPDLVYRHEGTGEILIVELKNSYLPLPANLWPNLWGQLWCYAQIDAAARAPKVTVVGEVWASHKLFMRGSNPIDAVSLRASQRRDPRTPAYDRFFRSLFDIYRGVSPSS
;
A
#
# COMPACT_ATOMS: atom_id res chain seq x y z
N MET A 1 29.76 -38.68 -1.09
CA MET A 1 30.23 -37.36 -0.59
C MET A 1 29.27 -36.33 -1.16
N ILE A 2 28.10 -36.19 -0.52
CA ILE A 2 26.98 -35.38 -1.02
C ILE A 2 27.27 -33.91 -0.68
N ARG A 3 27.10 -33.04 -1.66
CA ARG A 3 27.32 -31.59 -1.54
C ARG A 3 26.31 -31.05 -0.52
N ARG A 4 26.80 -30.65 0.66
CA ARG A 4 26.08 -29.81 1.61
C ARG A 4 25.55 -28.55 0.90
N ILE A 5 24.47 -27.99 1.44
CA ILE A 5 23.79 -26.70 1.16
C ILE A 5 24.72 -25.57 0.69
N SER A 6 25.99 -25.59 1.11
CA SER A 6 27.04 -24.63 0.78
C SER A 6 27.31 -24.34 -0.72
N SER A 7 26.95 -25.19 -1.70
CA SER A 7 27.27 -24.90 -3.11
C SER A 7 26.28 -23.97 -3.82
N TYR A 8 25.20 -23.56 -3.17
CA TYR A 8 24.15 -22.69 -3.72
C TYR A 8 23.82 -21.49 -2.83
N LEU A 9 24.56 -21.28 -1.75
CA LEU A 9 24.42 -20.06 -0.95
C LEU A 9 24.97 -18.88 -1.75
N GLU A 10 24.13 -17.86 -1.95
CA GLU A 10 24.56 -16.54 -2.41
C GLU A 10 25.78 -16.10 -1.58
N THR A 11 26.79 -15.57 -2.26
CA THR A 11 27.92 -14.92 -1.60
C THR A 11 27.43 -13.72 -0.78
N ASP A 12 28.19 -13.32 0.23
CA ASP A 12 27.88 -12.13 1.03
C ASP A 12 27.70 -10.87 0.17
N ALA A 13 28.44 -10.77 -0.94
CA ALA A 13 28.31 -9.67 -1.90
C ALA A 13 26.98 -9.70 -2.66
N GLU A 14 26.58 -10.88 -3.15
CA GLU A 14 25.29 -11.08 -3.84
C GLU A 14 24.11 -10.80 -2.91
N LYS A 15 24.17 -11.31 -1.66
CA LYS A 15 23.14 -11.02 -0.63
C LYS A 15 23.03 -9.53 -0.36
N LEU A 16 24.16 -8.83 -0.22
CA LEU A 16 24.16 -7.40 0.04
C LEU A 16 23.53 -6.63 -1.14
N GLU A 17 23.86 -6.99 -2.38
CA GLU A 17 23.24 -6.41 -3.57
C GLU A 17 21.74 -6.70 -3.61
N HIS A 18 21.33 -7.92 -3.28
CA HIS A 18 19.93 -8.33 -3.21
C HIS A 18 19.15 -7.52 -2.16
N ILE A 19 19.70 -7.34 -0.95
CA ILE A 19 19.12 -6.48 0.10
C ILE A 19 18.97 -5.04 -0.42
N VAL A 20 20.04 -4.47 -1.00
CA VAL A 20 20.02 -3.10 -1.54
C VAL A 20 18.97 -2.96 -2.63
N HIS A 21 18.81 -3.97 -3.49
CA HIS A 21 17.80 -3.98 -4.53
C HIS A 21 16.38 -3.96 -3.95
N LEU A 22 16.08 -4.86 -3.02
CA LEU A 22 14.76 -4.97 -2.40
C LEU A 22 14.39 -3.73 -1.57
N GLU A 23 15.34 -3.16 -0.85
CA GLU A 23 15.09 -1.99 0.02
C GLU A 23 14.77 -0.71 -0.78
N LYS A 24 14.99 -0.67 -2.10
CA LYS A 24 14.53 0.44 -2.95
C LYS A 24 13.02 0.69 -2.85
N SER A 25 12.23 -0.38 -2.67
CA SER A 25 10.77 -0.32 -2.62
C SER A 25 10.21 -0.69 -1.25
N TRP A 26 10.86 -1.59 -0.51
CA TRP A 26 10.36 -2.10 0.77
C TRP A 26 10.67 -1.21 1.98
N SER A 27 11.67 -0.33 1.88
CA SER A 27 12.02 0.65 2.92
C SER A 27 10.84 1.51 3.39
N ILE A 28 9.83 1.70 2.53
CA ILE A 28 8.60 2.45 2.84
C ILE A 28 7.74 1.80 3.94
N LEU A 29 7.90 0.50 4.21
CA LEU A 29 7.12 -0.21 5.22
C LEU A 29 7.68 -0.06 6.65
N GLY A 30 8.81 0.65 6.83
CA GLY A 30 9.44 0.89 8.13
C GLY A 30 10.79 0.17 8.26
N PRO A 31 11.28 -0.15 9.46
CA PRO A 31 12.57 -0.85 9.61
C PRO A 31 12.46 -2.38 9.59
N LEU A 32 11.32 -2.96 9.96
CA LEU A 32 11.12 -4.41 10.03
C LEU A 32 10.51 -4.95 8.73
N ARG A 33 10.97 -6.11 8.27
CA ARG A 33 10.45 -6.85 7.11
C ARG A 33 10.09 -8.26 7.51
N GLU A 34 9.02 -8.77 6.93
CA GLU A 34 8.90 -10.22 6.78
C GLU A 34 9.93 -10.69 5.73
N ILE A 35 10.69 -11.72 6.05
CA ILE A 35 11.62 -12.39 5.16
C ILE A 35 11.25 -13.87 5.11
N ASN A 36 11.18 -14.41 3.89
CA ASN A 36 10.84 -15.79 3.60
C ASN A 36 12.08 -16.57 3.18
N PHE A 37 12.42 -17.61 3.92
CA PHE A 37 13.46 -18.58 3.60
C PHE A 37 12.79 -19.79 2.97
N GLN A 38 13.21 -20.15 1.76
CA GLN A 38 12.53 -21.14 0.92
C GLN A 38 13.35 -22.42 0.84
N PHE A 39 12.66 -23.54 0.99
CA PHE A 39 13.29 -24.85 1.01
C PHE A 39 12.48 -25.87 0.23
N ARG A 40 13.18 -26.84 -0.35
CA ARG A 40 12.62 -28.00 -1.04
C ARG A 40 13.08 -29.31 -0.39
N PHE A 41 12.14 -30.24 -0.30
CA PHE A 41 12.35 -31.61 0.11
C PHE A 41 12.26 -32.51 -1.12
N CYS A 42 13.39 -32.74 -1.77
CA CYS A 42 13.56 -33.63 -2.94
C CYS A 42 14.98 -33.48 -3.49
N ASN A 43 15.59 -34.56 -3.97
CA ASN A 43 16.83 -34.44 -4.75
C ASN A 43 16.50 -33.91 -6.15
N PRO A 44 16.97 -32.72 -6.57
CA PRO A 44 16.69 -32.19 -7.90
C PRO A 44 17.42 -32.94 -9.03
N TYR A 45 18.31 -33.88 -8.69
CA TYR A 45 19.16 -34.62 -9.63
C TYR A 45 18.85 -36.12 -9.76
N GLU A 46 18.02 -36.68 -8.89
CA GLU A 46 17.53 -38.07 -8.98
C GLU A 46 16.07 -38.05 -9.43
N ASP A 47 15.62 -39.13 -10.09
CA ASP A 47 14.25 -39.25 -10.61
C ASP A 47 13.22 -38.76 -9.59
N ARG A 48 12.29 -37.91 -10.07
CA ARG A 48 11.39 -37.00 -9.35
C ARG A 48 10.48 -37.62 -8.27
N ASP A 49 10.62 -38.90 -7.97
CA ASP A 49 9.60 -39.69 -7.31
C ASP A 49 9.94 -40.08 -5.86
N TYR A 50 11.11 -39.70 -5.33
CA TYR A 50 11.45 -40.03 -3.94
C TYR A 50 11.72 -38.79 -3.07
N CYS A 51 10.64 -38.30 -2.46
CA CYS A 51 10.72 -37.50 -1.23
C CYS A 51 10.06 -38.29 -0.09
N PRO A 52 10.80 -38.68 0.96
CA PRO A 52 10.16 -39.30 2.12
C PRO A 52 9.27 -38.28 2.84
N GLU A 53 7.95 -38.41 2.70
CA GLU A 53 6.91 -37.64 3.43
C GLU A 53 7.25 -37.51 4.92
N ALA A 54 7.72 -38.61 5.54
CA ALA A 54 8.11 -38.66 6.94
C ALA A 54 9.36 -37.82 7.27
N SER A 55 10.30 -37.64 6.34
CA SER A 55 11.43 -36.73 6.49
C SER A 55 10.99 -35.27 6.37
N ALA A 56 10.18 -34.96 5.36
CA ALA A 56 9.64 -33.61 5.17
C ALA A 56 8.83 -33.16 6.39
N GLN A 57 7.95 -34.03 6.91
CA GLN A 57 7.16 -33.73 8.11
C GLN A 57 8.04 -33.54 9.35
N ARG A 58 9.03 -34.40 9.57
CA ARG A 58 9.93 -34.30 10.74
C ARG A 58 10.72 -32.99 10.75
N ASN A 59 11.24 -32.57 9.61
CA ASN A 59 11.97 -31.31 9.49
C ASN A 59 11.03 -30.10 9.62
N PHE A 60 9.83 -30.18 9.07
CA PHE A 60 8.79 -29.16 9.30
C PHE A 60 8.46 -29.02 10.80
N ASP A 61 8.27 -30.13 11.52
CA ASP A 61 8.00 -30.12 12.96
C ASP A 61 9.19 -29.53 13.75
N ARG A 62 10.43 -29.81 13.34
CA ARG A 62 11.63 -29.20 13.95
C ARG A 62 11.64 -27.68 13.80
N LEU A 63 11.30 -27.16 12.62
CA LEU A 63 11.21 -25.72 12.37
C LEU A 63 10.17 -25.06 13.27
N ILE A 64 8.96 -25.63 13.35
CA ILE A 64 7.89 -25.13 14.22
C ILE A 64 8.31 -25.19 15.70
N ASN A 65 8.92 -26.29 16.14
CA ASN A 65 9.39 -26.46 17.52
C ASN A 65 10.54 -25.51 17.88
N ALA A 66 11.33 -25.08 16.89
CA ALA A 66 12.35 -24.04 17.06
C ALA A 66 11.76 -22.61 17.09
N GLY A 67 10.43 -22.47 16.96
CA GLY A 67 9.71 -21.20 17.08
C GLY A 67 9.56 -20.41 15.78
N PHE A 68 9.88 -21.01 14.62
CA PHE A 68 9.69 -20.38 13.33
C PHE A 68 8.23 -20.42 12.87
N GLU A 69 7.77 -19.38 12.18
CA GLU A 69 6.53 -19.45 11.40
C GLU A 69 6.86 -20.19 10.09
N ALA A 70 6.43 -21.46 9.97
CA ALA A 70 6.67 -22.24 8.76
C ALA A 70 5.36 -22.62 8.06
N ARG A 71 5.39 -22.67 6.73
CA ARG A 71 4.29 -23.16 5.88
C ARG A 71 4.81 -24.23 4.94
N ARG A 72 4.08 -25.34 4.86
CA ARG A 72 4.36 -26.44 3.92
C ARG A 72 3.34 -26.42 2.79
N TYR A 73 3.79 -26.67 1.56
CA TYR A 73 2.92 -26.87 0.40
C TYR A 73 3.54 -27.85 -0.59
N GLU A 74 2.72 -28.44 -1.44
CA GLU A 74 3.17 -29.26 -2.57
C GLU A 74 3.32 -28.37 -3.81
N GLY A 75 4.40 -28.59 -4.55
CA GLY A 75 4.69 -27.86 -5.78
C GLY A 75 5.46 -28.73 -6.76
N ASP A 76 5.84 -28.14 -7.89
CA ASP A 76 6.65 -28.84 -8.89
C ASP A 76 7.93 -29.36 -8.24
N GLY A 77 8.14 -30.67 -8.33
CA GLY A 77 9.32 -31.34 -7.82
C GLY A 77 9.25 -31.81 -6.36
N GLY A 78 8.15 -31.64 -5.61
CA GLY A 78 8.02 -32.25 -4.27
C GLY A 78 7.40 -31.32 -3.22
N HIS A 79 7.81 -31.50 -1.96
CA HIS A 79 7.32 -30.65 -0.87
C HIS A 79 8.21 -29.42 -0.71
N HIS A 80 7.57 -28.28 -0.55
CA HIS A 80 8.22 -26.99 -0.31
C HIS A 80 7.88 -26.53 1.10
N VAL A 81 8.84 -25.88 1.74
CA VAL A 81 8.62 -25.20 3.02
C VAL A 81 9.12 -23.77 2.91
N THR A 82 8.28 -22.84 3.35
CA THR A 82 8.66 -21.45 3.56
C THR A 82 8.71 -21.17 5.05
N VAL A 83 9.84 -20.67 5.53
CA VAL A 83 10.02 -20.17 6.89
C VAL A 83 9.99 -18.64 6.85
N SER A 84 9.10 -18.03 7.60
CA SER A 84 8.92 -16.58 7.67
C SER A 84 9.41 -16.02 9.01
N THR A 85 10.09 -14.88 8.97
CA THR A 85 10.55 -14.17 10.16
C THR A 85 10.47 -12.65 9.97
N HIS A 86 10.35 -11.90 11.06
CA HIS A 86 10.26 -10.44 11.04
C HIS A 86 11.50 -9.80 11.62
N ILE A 87 12.36 -9.24 10.78
CA ILE A 87 13.64 -8.64 11.19
C ILE A 87 13.93 -7.34 10.45
N GLU A 88 14.83 -6.54 10.99
CA GLU A 88 15.48 -5.49 10.21
C GLU A 88 16.51 -6.15 9.26
N PRO A 89 16.39 -5.99 7.94
CA PRO A 89 17.24 -6.66 6.99
C PRO A 89 18.70 -6.22 7.12
N SER A 90 19.59 -7.19 7.33
CA SER A 90 21.04 -6.98 7.27
C SER A 90 21.70 -8.30 6.93
N LEU A 91 22.88 -8.22 6.32
CA LEU A 91 23.67 -9.40 5.97
C LEU A 91 23.93 -10.29 7.20
N GLU A 92 24.30 -9.69 8.32
CA GLU A 92 24.56 -10.41 9.58
C GLU A 92 23.33 -11.19 10.06
N LYS A 93 22.16 -10.55 10.11
CA LYS A 93 20.93 -11.20 10.60
C LYS A 93 20.43 -12.27 9.64
N ILE A 94 20.53 -12.05 8.32
CA ILE A 94 20.15 -13.05 7.32
C ILE A 94 21.07 -14.27 7.44
N ASN A 95 22.39 -14.07 7.46
CA ASN A 95 23.36 -15.16 7.63
C ASN A 95 23.17 -15.91 8.95
N ALA A 96 22.84 -15.21 10.03
CA ALA A 96 22.56 -15.84 11.33
C ALA A 96 21.34 -16.78 11.26
N ILE A 97 20.27 -16.37 10.56
CA ILE A 97 19.06 -17.18 10.40
C ILE A 97 19.30 -18.35 9.47
N GLU A 98 19.98 -18.14 8.33
CA GLU A 98 20.35 -19.24 7.43
C GLU A 98 21.16 -20.30 8.15
N LYS A 99 22.16 -19.89 8.95
CA LYS A 99 22.95 -20.81 9.76
C LYS A 99 22.09 -21.56 10.77
N GLN A 100 21.18 -20.87 11.47
CA GLN A 100 20.27 -21.52 12.41
C GLN A 100 19.38 -22.55 11.71
N LEU A 101 18.90 -22.26 10.49
CA LEU A 101 18.08 -23.17 9.70
C LEU A 101 18.89 -24.37 9.20
N ASP A 102 20.14 -24.16 8.76
CA ASP A 102 21.10 -25.22 8.38
C ASP A 102 21.40 -26.15 9.57
N ASP A 103 21.67 -25.58 10.74
CA ASP A 103 21.97 -26.35 11.97
C ASP A 103 20.76 -27.17 12.47
N LEU A 104 19.52 -26.74 12.19
CA LEU A 104 18.30 -27.44 12.58
C LEU A 104 17.95 -28.62 11.67
N ILE A 105 18.41 -28.58 10.42
CA ILE A 105 17.93 -29.46 9.37
C ILE A 105 19.07 -30.39 8.97
N ASP A 106 18.96 -31.61 9.49
CA ASP A 106 19.95 -32.67 9.31
C ASP A 106 19.32 -33.76 8.44
N ASP A 107 19.15 -33.46 7.16
CA ASP A 107 18.56 -34.37 6.18
C ASP A 107 19.19 -34.15 4.79
N ASP A 108 19.68 -35.23 4.17
CA ASP A 108 20.32 -35.23 2.85
C ASP A 108 19.34 -34.86 1.71
N TYR A 109 18.03 -34.86 1.97
CA TYR A 109 16.99 -34.52 0.99
C TYR A 109 16.51 -33.07 1.09
N PHE A 110 17.20 -32.23 1.87
CA PHE A 110 16.82 -30.84 2.11
C PHE A 110 17.68 -29.84 1.33
N TYR A 111 17.01 -29.00 0.56
CA TYR A 111 17.65 -28.00 -0.30
C TYR A 111 17.16 -26.61 0.05
N TYR A 112 18.10 -25.69 0.24
CA TYR A 112 17.80 -24.28 0.41
C TYR A 112 17.76 -23.58 -0.95
N ASP A 113 16.62 -22.96 -1.25
CA ASP A 113 16.38 -22.25 -2.50
C ASP A 113 16.67 -20.75 -2.42
N GLY A 114 17.12 -20.29 -1.25
CA GLY A 114 17.39 -18.88 -0.99
C GLY A 114 16.30 -18.22 -0.14
N TRP A 115 16.41 -16.91 -0.03
CA TRP A 115 15.48 -16.08 0.71
C TRP A 115 14.93 -14.97 -0.18
N SER A 116 13.76 -14.47 0.18
CA SER A 116 13.13 -13.35 -0.50
C SER A 116 12.27 -12.54 0.46
N TYR A 117 11.90 -11.34 0.07
CA TYR A 117 10.73 -10.70 0.66
C TYR A 117 9.45 -11.37 0.13
N PRO A 118 8.31 -11.25 0.83
CA PRO A 118 7.03 -11.76 0.36
C PRO A 118 6.64 -11.16 -0.99
N ASP A 119 5.87 -11.90 -1.78
CA ASP A 119 5.35 -11.37 -3.03
C ASP A 119 4.50 -10.11 -2.83
N LEU A 120 4.59 -9.22 -3.82
CA LEU A 120 3.69 -8.07 -3.92
C LEU A 120 2.25 -8.56 -4.07
N LEU A 121 1.34 -7.97 -3.30
CA LEU A 121 -0.07 -8.35 -3.33
C LEU A 121 -0.77 -7.71 -4.53
N GLU A 122 -1.51 -8.54 -5.27
CA GLU A 122 -2.47 -8.07 -6.24
C GLU A 122 -3.87 -8.08 -5.60
N ILE A 123 -4.56 -6.94 -5.64
CA ILE A 123 -5.86 -6.78 -4.99
C ILE A 123 -6.90 -6.49 -6.05
N ARG A 124 -7.79 -7.46 -6.26
CA ARG A 124 -8.91 -7.38 -7.21
C ARG A 124 -10.21 -7.81 -6.56
N PHE A 125 -11.25 -7.01 -6.75
CA PHE A 125 -12.62 -7.29 -6.36
C PHE A 125 -13.45 -7.61 -7.59
N TRP A 126 -14.26 -8.64 -7.46
CA TRP A 126 -15.15 -9.16 -8.49
C TRP A 126 -16.60 -8.85 -8.14
N PRO A 127 -17.52 -8.79 -9.12
CA PRO A 127 -18.94 -8.62 -8.84
C PRO A 127 -19.46 -9.77 -7.98
N THR A 128 -20.27 -9.48 -6.96
CA THR A 128 -20.76 -10.45 -5.96
C THR A 128 -21.84 -11.39 -6.47
N SER A 129 -22.20 -11.34 -7.76
CA SER A 129 -23.28 -12.15 -8.36
C SER A 129 -22.96 -13.66 -8.44
N ARG A 130 -21.77 -14.11 -8.04
CA ARG A 130 -21.38 -15.53 -7.97
C ARG A 130 -20.75 -15.84 -6.61
N THR A 131 -21.15 -16.95 -5.98
CA THR A 131 -20.63 -17.42 -4.68
C THR A 131 -19.12 -17.62 -4.67
N ALA A 132 -18.51 -18.06 -5.78
CA ALA A 132 -17.06 -18.18 -5.92
C ALA A 132 -16.33 -16.83 -5.74
N ASN A 133 -16.99 -15.72 -6.08
CA ASN A 133 -16.42 -14.37 -5.97
C ASN A 133 -16.40 -13.88 -4.52
N LEU A 134 -17.22 -14.44 -3.62
CA LEU A 134 -17.23 -14.04 -2.20
C LEU A 134 -15.92 -14.40 -1.51
N ARG A 135 -15.38 -15.61 -1.73
CA ARG A 135 -14.08 -16.02 -1.16
C ARG A 135 -12.94 -15.20 -1.75
N SER A 136 -12.98 -14.90 -3.06
CA SER A 136 -11.97 -14.04 -3.69
C SER A 136 -12.01 -12.63 -3.12
N ASN A 137 -13.19 -12.03 -2.99
CA ASN A 137 -13.34 -10.68 -2.43
C ASN A 137 -12.95 -10.63 -0.96
N PHE A 138 -13.23 -11.68 -0.19
CA PHE A 138 -12.77 -11.80 1.18
C PHE A 138 -11.24 -11.80 1.28
N ASN A 139 -10.55 -12.56 0.43
CA ASN A 139 -9.09 -12.55 0.37
C ASN A 139 -8.55 -11.18 -0.10
N ALA A 140 -9.22 -10.55 -1.07
CA ALA A 140 -8.85 -9.22 -1.55
C ALA A 140 -9.00 -8.15 -0.44
N ALA A 141 -10.05 -8.21 0.37
CA ALA A 141 -10.27 -7.35 1.54
C ALA A 141 -9.15 -7.51 2.58
N ILE A 142 -8.80 -8.76 2.90
CA ILE A 142 -7.67 -9.07 3.77
C ILE A 142 -6.37 -8.49 3.22
N ASN A 143 -6.09 -8.73 1.94
CA ASN A 143 -4.86 -8.28 1.29
C ASN A 143 -4.78 -6.76 1.24
N ARG A 144 -5.90 -6.08 0.99
CA ARG A 144 -5.99 -4.62 1.11
C ARG A 144 -5.66 -4.16 2.52
N GLY A 145 -6.21 -4.78 3.56
CA GLY A 145 -5.86 -4.44 4.94
C GLY A 145 -4.36 -4.55 5.20
N ARG A 146 -3.70 -5.61 4.72
CA ARG A 146 -2.24 -5.78 4.86
C ARG A 146 -1.46 -4.65 4.21
N VAL A 147 -1.86 -4.21 3.02
CA VAL A 147 -1.25 -3.06 2.34
C VAL A 147 -1.56 -1.75 3.09
N LEU A 148 -2.83 -1.54 3.43
CA LEU A 148 -3.34 -0.34 4.09
C LEU A 148 -2.75 -0.12 5.47
N PHE A 149 -2.35 -1.18 6.20
CA PHE A 149 -1.71 -1.09 7.52
C PHE A 149 -0.20 -1.31 7.51
N GLY A 150 0.39 -1.60 6.34
CA GLY A 150 1.84 -1.46 6.11
C GLY A 150 2.60 -2.77 6.31
N GLU A 151 1.90 -3.90 6.22
CA GLU A 151 2.48 -5.24 6.30
C GLU A 151 2.98 -5.76 4.94
N ARG A 152 2.44 -5.23 3.84
CA ARG A 152 2.72 -5.70 2.47
C ARG A 152 2.75 -4.57 1.46
N LEU A 153 3.52 -4.78 0.40
CA LEU A 153 3.50 -3.95 -0.80
C LEU A 153 2.45 -4.44 -1.80
N LEU A 154 2.03 -3.53 -2.67
CA LEU A 154 1.05 -3.75 -3.71
C LEU A 154 1.73 -3.88 -5.08
N LYS A 155 1.21 -4.78 -5.91
CA LYS A 155 1.49 -4.87 -7.34
C LYS A 155 0.41 -4.13 -8.13
N ASP A 156 0.77 -3.20 -9.01
CA ASP A 156 -0.22 -2.60 -9.94
C ASP A 156 -0.67 -3.68 -10.94
N PRO A 157 -1.94 -4.12 -10.89
CA PRO A 157 -2.43 -5.17 -11.77
C PRO A 157 -2.51 -4.74 -13.23
N LEU A 158 -2.43 -3.44 -13.54
CA LEU A 158 -2.40 -2.94 -14.90
C LEU A 158 -0.98 -2.80 -15.45
N GLY A 159 0.06 -2.95 -14.62
CA GLY A 159 1.46 -2.84 -15.04
C GLY A 159 1.85 -1.49 -15.65
N THR A 160 1.02 -0.45 -15.50
CA THR A 160 1.21 0.87 -16.13
C THR A 160 1.79 1.89 -15.15
N THR A 161 2.70 1.48 -14.28
CA THR A 161 3.59 2.44 -13.62
C THR A 161 4.51 3.02 -14.69
N SER A 162 4.35 4.31 -15.01
CA SER A 162 5.18 4.92 -16.04
C SER A 162 6.55 5.26 -15.47
N ASP A 163 7.61 4.89 -16.20
CA ASP A 163 8.94 5.51 -16.08
C ASP A 163 8.93 7.01 -16.41
N VAL A 164 7.79 7.53 -16.86
CA VAL A 164 7.52 8.95 -16.96
C VAL A 164 7.46 9.53 -15.54
N ASN A 165 8.66 9.82 -15.02
CA ASN A 165 8.88 10.54 -13.78
C ASN A 165 8.20 11.90 -13.90
N PHE A 166 6.95 12.00 -13.42
CA PHE A 166 6.45 13.28 -12.94
C PHE A 166 7.36 13.71 -11.78
N GLN A 167 8.44 14.39 -12.12
CA GLN A 167 9.43 14.85 -11.17
C GLN A 167 9.01 16.25 -10.74
N MET A 168 8.25 16.31 -9.65
CA MET A 168 7.95 17.57 -9.01
C MET A 168 9.24 18.13 -8.40
N VAL A 169 9.72 19.25 -8.94
CA VAL A 169 10.78 20.04 -8.30
C VAL A 169 10.10 21.09 -7.42
N PRO A 170 10.15 20.97 -6.07
CA PRO A 170 9.34 21.78 -5.17
C PRO A 170 9.48 23.28 -5.39
N SER A 171 10.71 23.77 -5.61
CA SER A 171 10.98 25.19 -5.84
C SER A 171 10.37 25.73 -7.15
N LYS A 172 10.38 24.94 -8.23
CA LYS A 172 9.73 25.30 -9.49
C LYS A 172 8.21 25.32 -9.32
N PHE A 173 7.67 24.36 -8.58
CA PHE A 173 6.24 24.25 -8.31
C PHE A 173 5.72 25.43 -7.48
N LEU A 174 6.43 25.85 -6.43
CA LEU A 174 6.08 27.04 -5.64
C LEU A 174 6.11 28.33 -6.46
N ARG A 175 7.14 28.54 -7.30
CA ARG A 175 7.20 29.70 -8.21
C ARG A 175 6.03 29.74 -9.19
N LEU A 176 5.59 28.57 -9.68
CA LEU A 176 4.43 28.48 -10.54
C LEU A 176 3.13 28.80 -9.79
N ALA A 177 3.00 28.31 -8.55
CA ALA A 177 1.89 28.60 -7.67
C ALA A 177 1.75 30.10 -7.39
N GLU A 178 2.86 30.81 -7.15
CA GLU A 178 2.86 32.27 -6.95
C GLU A 178 2.33 33.03 -8.18
N LYS A 179 2.68 32.57 -9.39
CA LYS A 179 2.23 33.18 -10.65
C LYS A 179 0.77 32.86 -10.97
N ARG A 180 0.24 31.76 -10.44
CA ARG A 180 -1.10 31.23 -10.72
C ARG A 180 -1.94 31.15 -9.46
N ARG A 181 -1.90 32.19 -8.61
CA ARG A 181 -2.75 32.28 -7.42
C ARG A 181 -4.23 32.17 -7.81
N PRO A 182 -5.07 31.50 -6.99
CA PRO A 182 -6.50 31.47 -7.24
C PRO A 182 -7.08 32.88 -7.09
N ARG A 183 -8.06 33.24 -7.94
CA ARG A 183 -8.76 34.53 -7.83
C ARG A 183 -9.74 34.57 -6.65
N ASP A 184 -10.34 33.43 -6.36
CA ASP A 184 -11.36 33.26 -5.32
C ASP A 184 -11.11 31.93 -4.60
N PRO A 185 -10.19 31.91 -3.62
CA PRO A 185 -9.89 30.71 -2.86
C PRO A 185 -11.07 30.36 -1.94
N GLN A 186 -11.53 29.13 -2.01
CA GLN A 186 -12.65 28.63 -1.21
C GLN A 186 -12.12 27.93 0.05
N PRO A 187 -12.78 28.05 1.22
CA PRO A 187 -12.33 27.47 2.48
C PRO A 187 -12.62 25.97 2.56
N THR A 188 -12.15 25.18 1.59
CA THR A 188 -12.30 23.72 1.58
C THR A 188 -11.02 23.02 1.12
N ALA A 189 -10.74 21.84 1.70
CA ALA A 189 -9.60 21.00 1.32
C ALA A 189 -9.65 20.62 -0.17
N SER A 190 -10.85 20.33 -0.68
CA SER A 190 -11.06 19.97 -2.07
C SER A 190 -10.77 21.13 -3.03
N ALA A 191 -11.13 22.36 -2.67
CA ALA A 191 -10.80 23.53 -3.50
C ALA A 191 -9.30 23.83 -3.53
N PHE A 192 -8.61 23.66 -2.41
CA PHE A 192 -7.14 23.74 -2.36
C PHE A 192 -6.48 22.67 -3.24
N SER A 193 -6.93 21.41 -3.11
CA SER A 193 -6.49 20.29 -3.96
C SER A 193 -6.73 20.56 -5.44
N GLN A 194 -7.92 21.05 -5.79
CA GLN A 194 -8.29 21.39 -7.16
C GLN A 194 -7.40 22.50 -7.75
N TRP A 195 -7.02 23.49 -6.95
CA TRP A 195 -6.06 24.50 -7.36
C TRP A 195 -4.66 23.92 -7.56
N ILE A 196 -4.16 23.06 -6.66
CA ILE A 196 -2.87 22.38 -6.87
C ILE A 196 -2.88 21.60 -8.19
N TYR A 197 -3.99 20.92 -8.49
CA TYR A 197 -4.16 20.19 -9.75
C TYR A 197 -4.01 21.12 -10.98
N SER A 198 -4.63 22.31 -10.95
CA SER A 198 -4.57 23.24 -12.08
C SER A 198 -3.16 23.81 -12.35
N LEU A 199 -2.24 23.69 -11.40
CA LEU A 199 -0.84 24.10 -11.59
C LEU A 199 -0.08 23.19 -12.57
N TYR A 200 -0.50 21.94 -12.74
CA TYR A 200 0.16 21.00 -13.64
C TYR A 200 -0.77 20.28 -14.62
N ALA A 201 -2.09 20.54 -14.55
CA ALA A 201 -3.07 19.97 -15.46
C ALA A 201 -2.72 20.24 -16.93
N ASP A 202 -2.33 21.46 -17.30
CA ASP A 202 -1.97 21.83 -18.68
C ASP A 202 -0.79 21.01 -19.25
N ALA A 203 0.05 20.44 -18.39
CA ALA A 203 1.17 19.61 -18.81
C ALA A 203 0.82 18.12 -18.96
N TRP A 204 -0.34 17.67 -18.43
CA TRP A 204 -0.66 16.25 -18.26
C TRP A 204 -2.14 15.85 -18.40
N GLY A 205 -3.05 16.76 -18.74
CA GLY A 205 -4.47 16.46 -18.95
C GLY A 205 -5.18 17.51 -19.79
N ASN A 206 -6.12 17.08 -20.64
CA ASN A 206 -6.95 17.96 -21.47
C ASN A 206 -8.34 18.19 -20.82
N GLU A 207 -9.14 19.15 -21.31
CA GLU A 207 -10.49 19.44 -20.79
C GLU A 207 -11.42 18.19 -20.84
N GLN A 208 -11.16 17.23 -21.75
CA GLN A 208 -11.88 15.95 -21.83
C GLN A 208 -11.57 15.02 -20.65
N ASP A 209 -10.36 15.06 -20.07
CA ASP A 209 -10.03 14.34 -18.84
C ASP A 209 -10.80 14.91 -17.63
N ARG A 210 -11.11 16.22 -17.67
CA ARG A 210 -11.90 16.93 -16.65
C ARG A 210 -13.37 16.53 -16.67
N GLU A 211 -13.96 16.38 -17.87
CA GLU A 211 -15.34 15.91 -18.02
C GLU A 211 -15.47 14.41 -17.73
N ARG A 212 -14.51 13.58 -18.17
CA ARG A 212 -14.43 12.18 -17.73
C ARG A 212 -14.32 12.06 -16.22
N GLY A 213 -13.57 12.95 -15.54
CA GLY A 213 -13.46 12.96 -14.09
C GLY A 213 -14.80 13.16 -13.36
N LYS A 214 -15.73 13.93 -13.94
CA LYS A 214 -17.10 14.12 -13.41
C LYS A 214 -18.02 12.93 -13.73
N GLU A 215 -17.95 12.36 -14.93
CA GLU A 215 -18.67 11.10 -15.24
C GLU A 215 -18.15 9.93 -14.39
N THR A 216 -16.87 10.00 -14.01
CA THR A 216 -16.22 9.08 -13.07
C THR A 216 -16.77 9.23 -11.65
N GLU A 217 -17.52 10.28 -11.28
CA GLU A 217 -18.13 10.38 -9.93
C GLU A 217 -19.15 9.27 -9.68
N LYS A 218 -19.91 8.83 -10.70
CA LYS A 218 -20.82 7.68 -10.59
C LYS A 218 -20.06 6.35 -10.52
N ALA A 219 -19.00 6.20 -11.30
CA ALA A 219 -18.10 5.05 -11.20
C ALA A 219 -17.36 5.03 -9.85
N VAL A 220 -16.96 6.19 -9.32
CA VAL A 220 -16.35 6.41 -8.00
C VAL A 220 -17.33 6.06 -6.90
N TRP A 221 -18.61 6.40 -7.06
CA TRP A 221 -19.67 5.98 -6.14
C TRP A 221 -19.86 4.46 -6.12
N GLU A 222 -19.94 3.81 -7.29
CA GLU A 222 -20.04 2.35 -7.41
C GLU A 222 -18.75 1.65 -6.90
N LEU A 223 -17.59 2.24 -7.16
CA LEU A 223 -16.27 1.85 -6.63
C LEU A 223 -16.22 1.95 -5.10
N ARG A 224 -16.82 3.00 -4.52
CA ARG A 224 -16.89 3.23 -3.07
C ARG A 224 -17.80 2.20 -2.39
N GLN A 225 -18.91 1.79 -3.01
CA GLN A 225 -19.73 0.68 -2.51
C GLN A 225 -18.99 -0.67 -2.52
N GLN A 226 -18.19 -0.94 -3.56
CA GLN A 226 -17.39 -2.16 -3.63
C GLN A 226 -16.18 -2.11 -2.67
N ALA A 227 -15.56 -0.94 -2.49
CA ALA A 227 -14.51 -0.73 -1.52
C ALA A 227 -15.04 -0.79 -0.07
N GLU A 228 -16.26 -0.37 0.22
CA GLU A 228 -16.86 -0.49 1.55
C GLU A 228 -17.22 -1.95 1.89
N THR A 229 -17.77 -2.72 0.93
CA THR A 229 -17.95 -4.17 1.12
C THR A 229 -16.62 -4.90 1.35
N SER A 230 -15.48 -4.30 0.96
CA SER A 230 -14.14 -4.77 1.32
C SER A 230 -13.62 -4.33 2.69
N LEU A 231 -14.29 -3.36 3.32
CA LEU A 231 -13.97 -2.81 4.63
C LEU A 231 -14.93 -3.33 5.69
N ASP A 232 -15.25 -4.62 5.68
CA ASP A 232 -16.02 -5.23 6.76
C ASP A 232 -15.34 -4.85 8.09
N PRO A 233 -15.98 -3.98 8.92
CA PRO A 233 -15.36 -3.48 10.13
C PRO A 233 -15.05 -4.62 11.11
N SER A 234 -15.80 -5.72 11.03
CA SER A 234 -15.58 -6.92 11.84
C SER A 234 -14.37 -7.72 11.38
N LEU A 235 -14.12 -7.79 10.06
CA LEU A 235 -12.95 -8.43 9.46
C LEU A 235 -11.66 -7.70 9.83
N LEU A 236 -11.67 -6.37 9.71
CA LEU A 236 -10.52 -5.54 10.09
C LEU A 236 -10.23 -5.67 11.59
N ARG A 237 -11.26 -5.65 12.44
CA ARG A 237 -11.10 -5.84 13.88
C ARG A 237 -10.46 -7.17 14.24
N LYS A 238 -10.85 -8.24 13.56
CA LYS A 238 -10.37 -9.60 13.85
C LYS A 238 -8.90 -9.78 13.45
N LYS A 239 -8.46 -9.16 12.35
CA LYS A 239 -7.14 -9.42 11.75
C LYS A 239 -6.11 -8.31 12.01
N PHE A 240 -6.52 -7.04 12.02
CA PHE A 240 -5.66 -5.89 12.26
C PHE A 240 -6.00 -5.29 13.62
N GLN A 241 -5.74 -6.08 14.65
CA GLN A 241 -6.09 -5.76 16.04
C GLN A 241 -5.63 -4.34 16.39
N GLY A 242 -6.53 -3.58 17.01
CA GLY A 242 -6.28 -2.20 17.44
C GLY A 242 -6.79 -1.15 16.46
N TRP A 243 -6.87 -1.39 15.15
CA TRP A 243 -7.39 -0.37 14.22
C TRP A 243 -8.92 -0.39 14.12
N THR A 244 -9.54 0.76 14.37
CA THR A 244 -11.00 0.96 14.26
C THR A 244 -11.31 2.12 13.32
N LEU A 245 -12.27 1.92 12.41
CA LEU A 245 -12.80 2.99 11.54
C LEU A 245 -13.62 3.97 12.38
N VAL A 246 -13.20 5.23 12.43
CA VAL A 246 -13.85 6.29 13.23
C VAL A 246 -14.55 7.35 12.37
N HIS A 247 -14.30 7.37 11.06
CA HIS A 247 -15.02 8.23 10.12
C HIS A 247 -15.10 7.57 8.74
N ASN A 248 -16.26 7.69 8.09
CA ASN A 248 -16.52 7.25 6.72
C ASN A 248 -17.20 8.40 5.95
N GLY A 249 -16.45 9.06 5.08
CA GLY A 249 -16.88 10.16 4.23
C GLY A 249 -17.39 9.72 2.85
N LEU A 250 -17.61 8.42 2.62
CA LEU A 250 -18.01 7.90 1.30
C LEU A 250 -19.49 8.14 0.96
N HIS A 251 -20.27 8.70 1.89
CA HIS A 251 -21.65 9.17 1.72
C HIS A 251 -22.67 8.08 1.35
N LEU A 252 -22.46 6.82 1.75
CA LEU A 252 -23.18 5.66 1.20
C LEU A 252 -24.62 5.47 1.73
N GLU A 253 -24.95 6.05 2.89
CA GLU A 253 -26.32 6.13 3.41
C GLU A 253 -26.83 7.58 3.37
N ARG A 254 -27.96 7.83 2.68
CA ARG A 254 -28.58 9.16 2.52
C ARG A 254 -28.96 9.86 3.85
N ASN A 255 -28.87 9.17 4.99
CA ASN A 255 -29.41 9.62 6.27
C ASN A 255 -28.37 9.76 7.39
N MET A 256 -27.08 9.57 7.14
CA MET A 256 -26.06 9.91 8.14
C MET A 256 -25.63 11.37 7.96
N ASP A 257 -25.72 12.16 9.03
CA ASP A 257 -25.18 13.51 9.09
C ASP A 257 -23.70 13.45 8.70
N THR A 258 -23.40 13.98 7.52
CA THR A 258 -22.05 14.00 6.96
C THR A 258 -21.27 15.09 7.67
N GLY A 259 -20.57 14.71 8.74
CA GLY A 259 -19.73 15.63 9.48
C GLY A 259 -18.53 16.05 8.65
N TYR A 260 -18.61 17.20 7.99
CA TYR A 260 -17.39 17.90 7.58
C TYR A 260 -16.61 18.27 8.84
N PHE A 261 -15.30 18.03 8.80
CA PHE A 261 -14.40 18.53 9.83
C PHE A 261 -14.08 19.99 9.55
N THR A 262 -14.14 20.82 10.59
CA THR A 262 -13.57 22.17 10.57
C THR A 262 -12.13 22.11 11.05
N ILE A 263 -11.23 22.76 10.32
CA ILE A 263 -9.81 22.86 10.63
C ILE A 263 -9.51 24.32 10.97
N ALA A 264 -9.56 24.66 12.25
CA ALA A 264 -9.38 26.04 12.71
C ALA A 264 -7.96 26.58 12.44
N SER A 265 -6.96 25.71 12.36
CA SER A 265 -5.56 26.10 12.11
C SER A 265 -5.28 26.51 10.66
N LEU A 266 -6.21 26.24 9.73
CA LEU A 266 -6.11 26.56 8.31
C LEU A 266 -7.28 27.46 7.91
N GLU A 267 -7.00 28.72 7.61
CA GLU A 267 -8.05 29.71 7.27
C GLU A 267 -7.85 30.28 5.87
N VAL A 268 -8.97 30.52 5.19
CA VAL A 268 -9.03 31.21 3.90
C VAL A 268 -9.99 32.39 4.07
N GLY A 269 -9.49 33.62 3.92
CA GLY A 269 -10.30 34.82 4.15
C GLY A 269 -10.90 34.89 5.56
N GLY A 270 -10.18 34.40 6.58
CA GLY A 270 -10.66 34.32 7.97
C GLY A 270 -11.71 33.24 8.23
N THR A 271 -12.04 32.41 7.24
CA THR A 271 -12.95 31.28 7.40
C THR A 271 -12.15 29.99 7.58
N PRO A 272 -12.38 29.21 8.65
CA PRO A 272 -11.78 27.90 8.84
C PRO A 272 -12.06 26.94 7.68
N LEU A 273 -11.05 26.17 7.32
CA LEU A 273 -11.13 25.23 6.20
C LEU A 273 -12.01 24.04 6.57
N ARG A 274 -12.88 23.62 5.64
CA ARG A 274 -13.71 22.42 5.76
C ARG A 274 -13.10 21.23 5.01
N ALA A 275 -13.14 20.07 5.63
CA ALA A 275 -12.59 18.83 5.10
C ALA A 275 -13.56 17.66 5.25
N SER A 276 -13.52 16.72 4.31
CA SER A 276 -14.28 15.46 4.37
C SER A 276 -13.37 14.33 3.88
N PRO A 277 -12.53 13.76 4.75
CA PRO A 277 -11.70 12.62 4.40
C PRO A 277 -12.57 11.42 4.00
N ASP A 278 -12.12 10.60 3.06
CA ASP A 278 -12.87 9.40 2.67
C ASP A 278 -12.95 8.40 3.82
N LEU A 279 -11.84 8.10 4.50
CA LEU A 279 -11.80 7.19 5.65
C LEU A 279 -10.81 7.69 6.71
N VAL A 280 -11.16 7.52 7.99
CA VAL A 280 -10.23 7.74 9.11
C VAL A 280 -10.27 6.55 10.05
N TYR A 281 -9.10 5.98 10.32
CA TYR A 281 -8.90 4.93 11.31
C TYR A 281 -8.14 5.46 12.51
N ARG A 282 -8.44 4.91 13.68
CA ARG A 282 -7.71 5.16 14.92
C ARG A 282 -7.27 3.84 15.52
N HIS A 283 -6.01 3.78 15.96
CA HIS A 283 -5.52 2.66 16.73
C HIS A 283 -5.93 2.81 18.21
N GLU A 284 -6.66 1.85 18.78
CA GLU A 284 -7.23 1.91 20.13
C GLU A 284 -6.16 1.92 21.23
N GLY A 285 -5.07 1.15 21.08
CA GLY A 285 -3.98 1.10 22.07
C GLY A 285 -3.03 2.30 22.05
N THR A 286 -2.58 2.73 20.87
CA THR A 286 -1.55 3.78 20.71
C THR A 286 -2.11 5.16 20.42
N GLY A 287 -3.40 5.26 20.03
CA GLY A 287 -4.03 6.51 19.61
C GLY A 287 -3.54 7.03 18.26
N GLU A 288 -2.77 6.25 17.51
CA GLU A 288 -2.33 6.61 16.15
C GLU A 288 -3.53 6.80 15.22
N ILE A 289 -3.40 7.70 14.24
CA ILE A 289 -4.43 7.97 13.24
C ILE A 289 -3.91 7.66 11.84
N LEU A 290 -4.77 7.02 11.05
CA LEU A 290 -4.54 6.75 9.64
C LEU A 290 -5.69 7.37 8.83
N ILE A 291 -5.36 8.25 7.88
CA ILE A 291 -6.33 8.95 7.02
C ILE A 291 -6.16 8.45 5.60
N VAL A 292 -7.24 8.06 4.95
CA VAL A 292 -7.23 7.54 3.58
C VAL A 292 -8.01 8.48 2.66
N GLU A 293 -7.45 8.77 1.50
CA GLU A 293 -8.15 9.38 0.36
C GLU A 293 -8.10 8.41 -0.82
N LEU A 294 -9.27 8.16 -1.42
CA LEU A 294 -9.47 7.23 -2.51
C LEU A 294 -9.60 8.01 -3.83
N LYS A 295 -8.77 7.69 -4.81
CA LYS A 295 -8.87 8.20 -6.19
C LYS A 295 -9.12 7.06 -7.15
N ASN A 296 -9.77 7.35 -8.27
CA ASN A 296 -9.92 6.42 -9.39
C ASN A 296 -9.11 6.92 -10.59
N SER A 297 -8.32 6.07 -11.21
CA SER A 297 -7.59 6.42 -12.43
C SER A 297 -7.12 5.19 -13.21
N TYR A 298 -7.27 5.26 -14.53
CA TYR A 298 -6.71 4.31 -15.50
C TYR A 298 -5.40 4.80 -16.11
N LEU A 299 -5.05 6.06 -15.86
CA LEU A 299 -3.86 6.66 -16.41
C LEU A 299 -2.62 6.05 -15.77
N PRO A 300 -1.45 6.14 -16.42
CA PRO A 300 -0.20 5.76 -15.79
C PRO A 300 0.00 6.52 -14.47
N LEU A 301 0.41 5.78 -13.44
CA LEU A 301 0.56 6.34 -12.10
C LEU A 301 1.98 6.86 -11.92
N PRO A 302 2.17 8.14 -11.54
CA PRO A 302 3.49 8.60 -11.15
C PRO A 302 3.93 7.89 -9.87
N ALA A 303 5.22 7.58 -9.76
CA ALA A 303 5.79 6.83 -8.65
C ALA A 303 5.53 7.47 -7.27
N ASN A 304 5.26 8.77 -7.22
CA ASN A 304 4.93 9.50 -6.00
C ASN A 304 3.47 9.94 -5.94
N LEU A 305 2.56 9.39 -6.75
CA LEU A 305 1.20 9.90 -6.97
C LEU A 305 1.19 11.42 -7.28
N TRP A 306 0.02 12.04 -7.23
CA TRP A 306 -0.17 13.42 -7.65
C TRP A 306 -0.08 14.43 -6.49
N PRO A 307 0.48 15.64 -6.70
CA PRO A 307 0.58 16.66 -5.66
C PRO A 307 -0.76 17.09 -5.06
N ASN A 308 -1.84 17.12 -5.85
CA ASN A 308 -3.16 17.53 -5.36
C ASN A 308 -3.72 16.54 -4.32
N LEU A 309 -3.55 15.24 -4.54
CA LEU A 309 -3.89 14.19 -3.57
C LEU A 309 -3.17 14.42 -2.24
N TRP A 310 -1.86 14.68 -2.29
CA TRP A 310 -1.07 14.94 -1.10
C TRP A 310 -1.42 16.26 -0.42
N GLY A 311 -1.72 17.32 -1.16
CA GLY A 311 -2.18 18.58 -0.57
C GLY A 311 -3.52 18.43 0.16
N GLN A 312 -4.42 17.61 -0.38
CA GLN A 312 -5.69 17.28 0.26
C GLN A 312 -5.47 16.51 1.57
N LEU A 313 -4.65 15.45 1.52
CA LEU A 313 -4.29 14.63 2.69
C LEU A 313 -3.52 15.44 3.75
N TRP A 314 -2.66 16.37 3.35
CA TRP A 314 -1.98 17.29 4.27
C TRP A 314 -2.98 18.14 5.05
N CYS A 315 -4.01 18.69 4.39
CA CYS A 315 -5.08 19.42 5.09
C CYS A 315 -5.78 18.51 6.10
N TYR A 316 -6.11 17.28 5.74
CA TYR A 316 -6.78 16.35 6.66
C TYR A 316 -5.94 16.00 7.89
N ALA A 317 -4.62 15.96 7.75
CA ALA A 317 -3.72 15.75 8.88
C ALA A 317 -3.76 16.89 9.91
N GLN A 318 -4.30 18.06 9.54
CA GLN A 318 -4.50 19.20 10.45
C GLN A 318 -5.84 19.16 11.20
N ILE A 319 -6.74 18.20 10.90
CA ILE A 319 -7.96 17.98 11.68
C ILE A 319 -7.58 17.73 13.13
N ASP A 320 -8.25 18.39 14.08
CA ASP A 320 -7.91 18.38 15.51
C ASP A 320 -7.54 17.00 16.08
N ALA A 321 -8.36 15.98 15.79
CA ALA A 321 -8.10 14.61 16.24
C ALA A 321 -6.77 14.09 15.68
N ALA A 322 -6.53 14.28 14.37
CA ALA A 322 -5.29 13.92 13.69
C ALA A 322 -4.11 14.74 14.21
N ALA A 323 -4.23 16.07 14.32
CA ALA A 323 -3.17 16.96 14.78
C ALA A 323 -2.67 16.61 16.20
N ARG A 324 -3.55 16.09 17.06
CA ARG A 324 -3.21 15.67 18.44
C ARG A 324 -2.74 14.23 18.57
N ALA A 325 -2.89 13.39 17.53
CA ALA A 325 -2.48 12.00 17.60
C ALA A 325 -0.94 11.85 17.73
N PRO A 326 -0.42 10.85 18.45
CA PRO A 326 1.03 10.63 18.58
C PRO A 326 1.72 10.43 17.24
N LYS A 327 1.05 9.73 16.33
CA LYS A 327 1.49 9.49 14.95
C LYS A 327 0.31 9.64 14.01
N VAL A 328 0.56 10.23 12.85
CA VAL A 328 -0.41 10.31 11.75
C VAL A 328 0.21 9.70 10.52
N THR A 329 -0.53 8.82 9.86
CA THR A 329 -0.20 8.32 8.52
C THR A 329 -1.29 8.77 7.55
N VAL A 330 -0.91 9.41 6.45
CA VAL A 330 -1.83 9.67 5.34
C VAL A 330 -1.60 8.66 4.25
N VAL A 331 -2.68 8.15 3.65
CA VAL A 331 -2.65 7.12 2.62
C VAL A 331 -3.42 7.61 1.40
N GLY A 332 -2.74 7.64 0.26
CA GLY A 332 -3.35 7.83 -1.04
C GLY A 332 -3.55 6.48 -1.72
N GLU A 333 -4.80 6.07 -1.90
CA GLU A 333 -5.15 4.84 -2.62
C GLU A 333 -5.70 5.19 -4.01
N VAL A 334 -5.17 4.53 -5.05
CA VAL A 334 -5.65 4.68 -6.44
C VAL A 334 -6.24 3.38 -6.93
N TRP A 335 -7.46 3.46 -7.42
CA TRP A 335 -8.28 2.34 -7.88
C TRP A 335 -8.55 2.43 -9.39
N ALA A 336 -8.99 1.31 -9.99
CA ALA A 336 -9.46 1.27 -11.38
C ALA A 336 -10.50 0.16 -11.61
N SER A 337 -11.62 0.48 -12.28
CA SER A 337 -12.63 -0.49 -12.76
C SER A 337 -12.35 -0.93 -14.18
N HIS A 338 -11.95 -2.15 -14.43
CA HIS A 338 -11.57 -2.61 -15.77
C HIS A 338 -12.35 -3.86 -16.14
N LYS A 339 -12.58 -4.03 -17.44
CA LYS A 339 -13.23 -5.22 -17.99
C LYS A 339 -12.20 -6.32 -18.15
N LEU A 340 -12.43 -7.45 -17.49
CA LEU A 340 -11.62 -8.65 -17.66
C LEU A 340 -12.31 -9.57 -18.68
N PHE A 341 -11.55 -9.96 -19.70
CA PHE A 341 -11.99 -10.88 -20.73
C PHE A 341 -11.56 -12.29 -20.36
N MET A 342 -12.49 -13.07 -19.82
CA MET A 342 -12.32 -14.51 -19.66
C MET A 342 -12.63 -15.20 -21.00
N ARG A 343 -11.80 -16.16 -21.41
CA ARG A 343 -11.96 -16.87 -22.69
C ARG A 343 -13.37 -17.48 -22.80
N GLY A 344 -14.15 -17.05 -23.81
CA GLY A 344 -15.50 -17.55 -24.05
C GLY A 344 -16.59 -16.99 -23.12
N SER A 345 -16.33 -15.93 -22.35
CA SER A 345 -17.32 -15.28 -21.48
C SER A 345 -17.48 -13.79 -21.80
N ASN A 346 -18.63 -13.23 -21.43
CA ASN A 346 -18.82 -11.79 -21.46
C ASN A 346 -17.82 -11.09 -20.52
N PRO A 347 -17.40 -9.85 -20.85
CA PRO A 347 -16.48 -9.10 -20.00
C PRO A 347 -17.06 -8.93 -18.60
N ILE A 348 -16.24 -9.17 -17.58
CA ILE A 348 -16.61 -8.97 -16.18
C ILE A 348 -15.98 -7.68 -15.69
N ASP A 349 -16.79 -6.78 -15.15
CA ASP A 349 -16.29 -5.56 -14.52
C ASP A 349 -15.60 -5.93 -13.20
N ALA A 350 -14.30 -5.62 -13.07
CA ALA A 350 -13.54 -5.86 -11.86
C ALA A 350 -12.90 -4.57 -11.37
N VAL A 351 -12.71 -4.45 -10.06
CA VAL A 351 -12.11 -3.28 -9.42
C VAL A 351 -10.78 -3.68 -8.81
N SER A 352 -9.74 -2.94 -9.15
CA SER A 352 -8.38 -3.21 -8.70
C SER A 352 -7.81 -2.04 -7.91
N LEU A 353 -7.11 -2.34 -6.81
CA LEU A 353 -6.21 -1.37 -6.18
C LEU A 353 -4.91 -1.34 -6.98
N ARG A 354 -4.55 -0.16 -7.47
CA ARG A 354 -3.37 0.05 -8.34
C ARG A 354 -2.19 0.65 -7.60
N ALA A 355 -2.45 1.53 -6.65
CA ALA A 355 -1.43 2.11 -5.78
C ALA A 355 -2.00 2.32 -4.38
N SER A 356 -1.16 2.13 -3.36
CA SER A 356 -1.42 2.56 -1.98
C SER A 356 -0.13 3.11 -1.42
N GLN A 357 -0.05 4.43 -1.26
CA GLN A 357 1.15 5.10 -0.79
C GLN A 357 0.90 5.75 0.56
N ARG A 358 1.85 5.55 1.48
CA ARG A 358 1.80 6.04 2.85
C ARG A 358 2.81 7.15 3.04
N ARG A 359 2.44 8.18 3.79
CA ARG A 359 3.38 9.24 4.21
C ARG A 359 3.09 9.67 5.64
N ASP A 360 4.12 10.13 6.31
CA ASP A 360 3.97 10.96 7.51
C ASP A 360 3.84 12.43 7.05
N PRO A 361 2.65 13.03 7.17
CA PRO A 361 2.38 14.39 6.71
C PRO A 361 3.10 15.45 7.57
N ARG A 362 3.68 15.06 8.71
CA ARG A 362 4.40 15.94 9.64
C ARG A 362 5.90 15.95 9.40
N THR A 363 6.41 15.15 8.47
CA THR A 363 7.81 15.23 8.08
C THR A 363 8.15 16.65 7.63
N PRO A 364 9.27 17.26 8.10
CA PRO A 364 9.49 18.69 7.90
C PRO A 364 9.49 19.14 6.44
N ALA A 365 9.96 18.30 5.51
CA ALA A 365 9.95 18.61 4.08
C ALA A 365 8.53 18.63 3.50
N TYR A 366 7.69 17.67 3.89
CA TYR A 366 6.30 17.57 3.43
C TYR A 366 5.45 18.72 3.98
N ASP A 367 5.49 18.95 5.30
CA ASP A 367 4.69 20.00 5.93
C ASP A 367 5.07 21.39 5.41
N ARG A 368 6.37 21.72 5.35
CA ARG A 368 6.82 23.02 4.82
C ARG A 368 6.33 23.26 3.40
N PHE A 369 6.42 22.26 2.53
CA PHE A 369 6.02 22.41 1.13
C PHE A 369 4.51 22.70 0.99
N PHE A 370 3.66 21.90 1.63
CA PHE A 370 2.21 22.10 1.53
C PHE A 370 1.71 23.31 2.33
N ARG A 371 2.37 23.67 3.44
CA ARG A 371 2.13 24.91 4.16
C ARG A 371 2.43 26.13 3.29
N SER A 372 3.58 26.16 2.60
CA SER A 372 3.90 27.24 1.66
C SER A 372 2.91 27.31 0.50
N LEU A 373 2.47 26.17 -0.05
CA LEU A 373 1.41 26.17 -1.06
C LEU A 373 0.09 26.72 -0.52
N PHE A 374 -0.28 26.36 0.71
CA PHE A 374 -1.49 26.85 1.35
C PHE A 374 -1.42 28.35 1.64
N ASP A 375 -0.27 28.87 2.06
CA ASP A 375 -0.03 30.30 2.23
C ASP A 375 -0.23 31.08 0.93
N ILE A 376 0.34 30.58 -0.17
CA ILE A 376 0.11 31.15 -1.52
C ILE A 376 -1.37 31.09 -1.89
N TYR A 377 -2.04 29.96 -1.63
CA TYR A 377 -3.46 29.75 -1.94
C TYR A 377 -4.37 30.75 -1.21
N ARG A 378 -4.14 30.96 0.09
CA ARG A 378 -4.94 31.89 0.92
C ARG A 378 -4.54 33.36 0.76
N GLY A 379 -3.55 33.66 -0.09
CA GLY A 379 -3.12 35.02 -0.41
C GLY A 379 -2.07 35.61 0.53
N VAL A 380 -1.46 34.81 1.41
CA VAL A 380 -0.31 35.26 2.22
C VAL A 380 0.93 35.25 1.34
N SER A 381 1.57 36.41 1.19
CA SER A 381 2.87 36.47 0.54
C SER A 381 3.93 35.94 1.50
N PRO A 382 4.87 35.09 1.04
CA PRO A 382 5.97 34.65 1.90
C PRO A 382 6.71 35.88 2.41
N SER A 383 6.80 36.01 3.74
CA SER A 383 7.59 37.04 4.40
C SER A 383 9.00 37.00 3.80
N SER A 384 9.47 38.17 3.34
CA SER A 384 10.83 38.39 2.82
C SER A 384 11.88 38.00 3.85
#